data_AF-A0AAD8C5V9-F1
#
_entry.id   AF-A0AAD8C5V9-F1
#
_cell.length_a   1.000
_cell.length_b   1.000
_cell.length_c   1.000
_cell.angle_alpha   90.00
_cell.angle_beta   90.00
_cell.angle_gamma   90.00
#
_symmetry.space_group_name_H-M   'P 1'
#
loop_
_entity.id
_entity.type
_entity.pdbx_description
1 polymer ?
#
loop_
_entity_poly.entity_id
_entity_poly.type
_entity_poly.pdbx_seq_one_letter_code
_entity_poly.pdbx_strand_id
1 'polypeptide(L)'
;MANKSSVSRKNSYVWLIGYPKEAILGARLPSGRDAMRTFFFYHKSSKMTVGESARLTFEAVQSFWLKSRLPIRKQQHCIEKIKDLYNEHRQLVKNRKRNSDSDGLKQKQYSIKLDQLLDISHSSAAQMIKNEEDRQFLKLQQQSRAGCIGTVDKKLAAKEKRSLERRKRYNEWAISVKKQTTKEDGFCLATSSNNDDDTDVEDLDDDNDNEFIIKQSSRAGKKQCKRRRVISSKVSAVLDRTNTSTRAATMILASAFNEAGSSTSTVVLSKSTVHRQRQQRRKVATLEIKTTYVPSISVVHWDGKLIPDLCHTTTSISDRLAILLSSLNDGNVKLLGVPKLQSGSGQAAANAVVDNLKSWSCESQIIVVSDTVKAFISKELHQKQLREDYRELIALAARAVGLDVSEPICKPGAIHRARWMAKAIYSLKMQLLLDDLVSLENKAALVTAMISERGPHLLTTLPDSITDLQISREFFTTTRINCSFLDIPVKYWPHNNDYNDALRLTKNLKCVNDSAERGVALIQKFSAAAVDEEQKQFLLQVVEKHRQDFASCNREDLEQI
;
A
#
# COMPACT_ATOMS: atom_id res chain seq x y z
N MET A 1 14.61 -43.61 -37.88
CA MET A 1 15.88 -43.19 -38.50
C MET A 1 16.53 -42.12 -37.64
N ALA A 2 17.86 -42.20 -37.51
CA ALA A 2 18.81 -41.31 -36.79
C ALA A 2 18.64 -41.21 -35.25
N ASN A 3 19.64 -41.43 -34.40
CA ASN A 3 21.03 -41.80 -34.61
C ASN A 3 21.58 -42.48 -33.34
N LYS A 4 22.30 -43.60 -33.50
CA LYS A 4 23.15 -44.21 -32.46
C LYS A 4 24.32 -43.26 -32.19
N SER A 5 24.56 -42.90 -30.93
CA SER A 5 25.90 -42.45 -30.50
C SER A 5 26.53 -43.53 -29.61
N SER A 6 27.71 -43.92 -30.05
CA SER A 6 28.59 -44.96 -29.54
C SER A 6 29.06 -44.68 -28.10
N VAL A 7 28.82 -45.62 -27.19
CA VAL A 7 29.48 -45.66 -25.87
C VAL A 7 30.95 -45.99 -26.08
N SER A 8 31.79 -44.96 -26.17
CA SER A 8 33.23 -45.14 -26.30
C SER A 8 33.86 -45.62 -24.99
N ARG A 9 34.78 -46.59 -25.13
CA ARG A 9 35.59 -47.22 -24.09
C ARG A 9 36.43 -46.21 -23.29
N LYS A 10 35.93 -45.62 -22.19
CA LYS A 10 36.76 -44.76 -21.28
C LYS A 10 36.42 -44.78 -19.77
N ASN A 11 35.48 -45.58 -19.28
CA ASN A 11 35.05 -45.52 -17.87
C ASN A 11 35.65 -46.66 -17.02
N SER A 12 36.94 -46.56 -16.70
CA SER A 12 37.58 -47.49 -15.75
C SER A 12 36.97 -47.33 -14.36
N TYR A 13 36.56 -48.44 -13.75
CA TYR A 13 36.00 -48.48 -12.39
C TYR A 13 36.96 -47.83 -11.38
N VAL A 14 36.44 -46.94 -10.53
CA VAL A 14 37.22 -46.29 -9.46
C VAL A 14 36.92 -47.00 -8.15
N TRP A 15 37.94 -47.63 -7.57
CA TRP A 15 37.85 -48.34 -6.29
C TRP A 15 37.21 -47.48 -5.19
N LEU A 16 36.29 -48.07 -4.41
CA LEU A 16 35.40 -47.45 -3.40
C LEU A 16 34.35 -46.44 -3.89
N ILE A 17 34.40 -45.98 -5.14
CA ILE A 17 33.51 -44.91 -5.67
C ILE A 17 32.53 -45.45 -6.72
N GLY A 18 33.02 -46.31 -7.61
CA GLY A 18 32.28 -46.89 -8.72
C GLY A 18 32.64 -46.30 -10.08
N TYR A 19 31.75 -46.45 -11.05
CA TYR A 19 31.95 -45.92 -12.40
C TYR A 19 31.80 -44.39 -12.42
N PRO A 20 32.73 -43.66 -13.08
CA PRO A 20 32.60 -42.23 -13.26
C PRO A 20 31.33 -41.87 -14.04
N LYS A 21 30.70 -40.73 -13.71
CA LYS A 21 29.47 -40.27 -14.36
C LYS A 21 29.56 -38.79 -14.72
N GLU A 22 29.26 -38.45 -15.96
CA GLU A 22 29.28 -37.08 -16.45
C GLU A 22 28.30 -36.16 -15.71
N ALA A 23 27.09 -36.66 -15.43
CA ALA A 23 26.05 -35.92 -14.75
C ALA A 23 25.56 -36.65 -13.49
N ILE A 24 25.21 -35.86 -12.47
CA ILE A 24 24.49 -36.35 -11.30
C ILE A 24 23.00 -36.43 -11.67
N LEU A 25 22.40 -37.60 -11.55
CA LEU A 25 21.00 -37.85 -11.89
C LEU A 25 20.19 -38.13 -10.61
N GLY A 26 18.97 -37.58 -10.54
CA GLY A 26 18.03 -37.83 -9.46
C GLY A 26 17.28 -36.58 -9.00
N ALA A 27 16.38 -36.75 -8.03
CA ALA A 27 15.62 -35.68 -7.40
C ALA A 27 16.09 -35.38 -5.96
N ARG A 28 17.17 -36.01 -5.49
CA ARG A 28 17.70 -35.85 -4.13
C ARG A 28 18.96 -35.00 -4.15
N LEU A 29 19.31 -34.38 -3.01
CA LEU A 29 20.59 -33.69 -2.89
C LEU A 29 21.76 -34.69 -3.08
N PRO A 30 22.84 -34.28 -3.78
CA PRO A 30 23.97 -35.17 -4.08
C PRO A 30 24.69 -35.68 -2.84
N SER A 31 25.02 -36.98 -2.83
CA SER A 31 25.92 -37.56 -1.82
C SER A 31 27.39 -37.27 -2.14
N GLY A 32 28.27 -37.51 -1.18
CA GLY A 32 29.72 -37.50 -1.42
C GLY A 32 30.11 -38.45 -2.57
N ARG A 33 29.43 -39.60 -2.67
CA ARG A 33 29.64 -40.60 -3.73
C ARG A 33 29.24 -40.06 -5.10
N ASP A 34 28.11 -39.36 -5.19
CA ASP A 34 27.64 -38.77 -6.45
C ASP A 34 28.62 -37.71 -6.94
N ALA A 35 29.08 -36.83 -6.04
CA ALA A 35 30.10 -35.83 -6.35
C ALA A 35 31.43 -36.48 -6.79
N MET A 36 31.91 -37.50 -6.09
CA MET A 36 33.17 -38.15 -6.44
C MET A 36 33.11 -38.92 -7.78
N ARG A 37 31.96 -39.49 -8.16
CA ARG A 37 31.80 -40.11 -9.50
C ARG A 37 31.92 -39.07 -10.62
N THR A 38 31.39 -37.88 -10.42
CA THR A 38 31.51 -36.77 -11.37
C THR A 38 32.92 -36.18 -11.38
N PHE A 39 33.54 -36.05 -10.20
CA PHE A 39 34.95 -35.63 -10.11
C PHE A 39 35.88 -36.55 -10.90
N PHE A 40 35.75 -37.86 -10.72
CA PHE A 40 36.60 -38.82 -11.42
C PHE A 40 36.31 -38.89 -12.92
N PHE A 41 35.11 -38.48 -13.37
CA PHE A 41 34.82 -38.37 -14.80
C PHE A 41 35.66 -37.24 -15.41
N TYR A 42 35.64 -36.05 -14.83
CA TYR A 42 36.46 -34.93 -15.32
C TYR A 42 37.97 -35.20 -15.16
N HIS A 43 38.37 -35.78 -14.04
CA HIS A 43 39.78 -35.99 -13.75
C HIS A 43 40.41 -37.14 -14.55
N LYS A 44 39.73 -38.30 -14.67
CA LYS A 44 40.27 -39.47 -15.38
C LYS A 44 39.81 -39.57 -16.82
N SER A 45 38.52 -39.36 -17.09
CA SER A 45 37.95 -39.52 -18.44
C SER A 45 38.24 -38.30 -19.32
N SER A 46 38.13 -37.09 -18.76
CA SER A 46 38.40 -35.82 -19.46
C SER A 46 39.81 -35.24 -19.22
N LYS A 47 40.65 -35.93 -18.41
CA LYS A 47 42.06 -35.57 -18.12
C LYS A 47 42.28 -34.14 -17.61
N MET A 48 41.30 -33.59 -16.88
CA MET A 48 41.40 -32.24 -16.34
C MET A 48 42.25 -32.20 -15.06
N THR A 49 42.74 -31.02 -14.70
CA THR A 49 43.49 -30.83 -13.44
C THR A 49 42.60 -31.13 -12.23
N VAL A 50 43.20 -31.42 -11.08
CA VAL A 50 42.45 -31.66 -9.83
C VAL A 50 41.61 -30.43 -9.46
N GLY A 51 42.15 -29.23 -9.65
CA GLY A 51 41.44 -27.98 -9.39
C GLY A 51 40.22 -27.80 -10.29
N GLU A 52 40.40 -28.03 -11.59
CA GLU A 52 39.33 -27.85 -12.56
C GLU A 52 38.25 -28.93 -12.46
N SER A 53 38.66 -30.18 -12.19
CA SER A 53 37.73 -31.27 -11.92
C SER A 53 36.88 -31.00 -10.67
N ALA A 54 37.48 -30.42 -9.62
CA ALA A 54 36.76 -30.04 -8.40
C ALA A 54 35.78 -28.89 -8.66
N ARG A 55 36.16 -27.91 -9.50
CA ARG A 55 35.29 -26.79 -9.90
C ARG A 55 34.05 -27.28 -10.65
N LEU A 56 34.22 -28.12 -11.68
CA LEU A 56 33.10 -28.66 -12.46
C LEU A 56 32.20 -29.58 -11.62
N THR A 57 32.80 -30.35 -10.71
CA THR A 57 32.03 -31.16 -9.75
C THR A 57 31.21 -30.28 -8.82
N PHE A 58 31.78 -29.16 -8.35
CA PHE A 58 31.05 -28.20 -7.54
C PHE A 58 29.87 -27.61 -8.32
N GLU A 59 30.02 -27.23 -9.59
CA GLU A 59 28.93 -26.69 -10.42
C GLU A 59 27.79 -27.70 -10.61
N ALA A 60 28.14 -28.97 -10.84
CA ALA A 60 27.17 -30.05 -10.94
C ALA A 60 26.37 -30.21 -9.63
N VAL A 61 27.04 -30.20 -8.48
CA VAL A 61 26.39 -30.28 -7.16
C VAL A 61 25.58 -29.02 -6.86
N GLN A 62 26.14 -27.83 -7.14
CA GLN A 62 25.54 -26.53 -6.90
C GLN A 62 24.17 -26.42 -7.58
N SER A 63 24.00 -27.00 -8.77
CA SER A 63 22.72 -27.01 -9.49
C SER A 63 21.56 -27.58 -8.66
N PHE A 64 21.80 -28.60 -7.81
CA PHE A 64 20.79 -29.20 -6.94
C PHE A 64 20.46 -28.33 -5.74
N TRP A 65 21.47 -27.67 -5.17
CA TRP A 65 21.31 -26.77 -4.05
C TRP A 65 20.60 -25.48 -4.45
N LEU A 66 20.89 -24.96 -5.65
CA LEU A 66 20.19 -23.82 -6.24
C LEU A 66 18.73 -24.14 -6.54
N LYS A 67 18.44 -25.34 -7.08
CA LYS A 67 17.05 -25.81 -7.27
C LYS A 67 16.26 -25.89 -5.96
N SER A 68 16.95 -26.21 -4.87
CA SER A 68 16.37 -26.28 -3.52
C SER A 68 16.35 -24.93 -2.79
N ARG A 69 16.87 -23.86 -3.41
CA ARG A 69 16.95 -22.49 -2.84
C ARG A 69 17.67 -22.39 -1.50
N LEU A 70 18.58 -23.32 -1.22
CA LEU A 70 19.31 -23.37 0.05
C LEU A 70 20.57 -22.48 -0.01
N PRO A 71 20.91 -21.73 1.06
CA PRO A 71 22.13 -20.93 1.12
C PRO A 71 23.40 -21.79 1.07
N ILE A 72 24.35 -21.45 0.19
CA ILE A 72 25.61 -22.19 -0.05
C ILE A 72 26.80 -21.40 0.51
N ARG A 73 27.85 -22.09 1.00
CA ARG A 73 29.14 -21.45 1.35
C ARG A 73 29.85 -20.87 0.13
N LYS A 74 30.88 -20.06 0.37
CA LYS A 74 31.77 -19.58 -0.70
C LYS A 74 32.32 -20.77 -1.51
N GLN A 75 32.42 -20.58 -2.82
CA GLN A 75 32.85 -21.61 -3.77
C GLN A 75 34.19 -22.24 -3.39
N GLN A 76 35.15 -21.46 -2.88
CA GLN A 76 36.47 -21.93 -2.45
C GLN A 76 36.36 -23.04 -1.40
N HIS A 77 35.58 -22.83 -0.33
CA HIS A 77 35.37 -23.85 0.71
C HIS A 77 34.66 -25.11 0.22
N CYS A 78 33.76 -24.97 -0.76
CA CYS A 78 33.06 -26.12 -1.34
C CYS A 78 34.01 -26.94 -2.23
N ILE A 79 34.87 -26.25 -3.00
CA ILE A 79 35.91 -26.89 -3.82
C ILE A 79 36.96 -27.56 -2.93
N GLU A 80 37.38 -26.92 -1.83
CA GLU A 80 38.27 -27.51 -0.82
C GLU A 80 37.67 -28.80 -0.26
N LYS A 81 36.39 -28.79 0.12
CA LYS A 81 35.71 -29.99 0.61
C LYS A 81 35.71 -31.15 -0.39
N ILE A 82 35.58 -30.86 -1.69
CA ILE A 82 35.68 -31.87 -2.76
C ILE A 82 37.13 -32.35 -2.92
N LYS A 83 38.11 -31.44 -2.87
CA LYS A 83 39.53 -31.77 -2.90
C LYS A 83 39.94 -32.64 -1.71
N ASP A 84 39.39 -32.40 -0.52
CA ASP A 84 39.64 -33.21 0.67
C ASP A 84 39.14 -34.65 0.50
N LEU A 85 37.94 -34.83 -0.05
CA LEU A 85 37.41 -36.17 -0.39
C LEU A 85 38.28 -36.90 -1.42
N TYR A 86 38.85 -36.17 -2.38
CA TYR A 86 39.81 -36.72 -3.34
C TYR A 86 41.16 -37.06 -2.70
N ASN A 87 41.68 -36.19 -1.84
CA ASN A 87 42.95 -36.40 -1.14
C ASN A 87 42.86 -37.62 -0.21
N GLU A 88 41.75 -37.76 0.52
CA GLU A 88 41.45 -38.91 1.36
C GLU A 88 41.39 -40.21 0.52
N HIS A 89 40.70 -40.20 -0.62
CA HIS A 89 40.71 -41.31 -1.58
C HIS A 89 42.13 -41.67 -2.04
N ARG A 90 42.92 -40.66 -2.41
CA ARG A 90 44.30 -40.83 -2.87
C ARG A 90 45.18 -41.47 -1.80
N GLN A 91 45.02 -41.10 -0.54
CA GLN A 91 45.76 -41.73 0.58
C GLN A 91 45.34 -43.18 0.80
N LEU A 92 44.03 -43.49 0.72
CA LEU A 92 43.53 -44.85 0.84
C LEU A 92 44.03 -45.75 -0.29
N VAL A 93 44.11 -45.23 -1.52
CA VAL A 93 44.67 -45.96 -2.67
C VAL A 93 46.16 -46.25 -2.47
N LYS A 94 46.95 -45.31 -1.92
CA LYS A 94 48.37 -45.53 -1.63
C LYS A 94 48.59 -46.62 -0.57
N ASN A 95 47.75 -46.64 0.46
CA ASN A 95 47.87 -47.57 1.58
C ASN A 95 47.22 -48.94 1.33
N ARG A 96 46.52 -49.11 0.19
CA ARG A 96 45.76 -50.31 -0.14
C ARG A 96 46.53 -51.63 0.00
N LYS A 97 47.84 -51.64 -0.28
CA LYS A 97 48.68 -52.85 -0.22
C LYS A 97 49.17 -53.22 1.19
N ARG A 98 48.96 -52.35 2.19
CA ARG A 98 49.52 -52.50 3.55
C ARG A 98 48.72 -53.44 4.48
N ASN A 99 47.53 -53.89 4.06
CA ASN A 99 46.70 -54.93 4.69
C ASN A 99 46.58 -54.87 6.23
N SER A 100 46.49 -53.66 6.80
CA SER A 100 46.31 -53.42 8.23
C SER A 100 44.84 -53.24 8.60
N ASP A 101 44.43 -53.72 9.78
CA ASP A 101 43.06 -53.55 10.32
C ASP A 101 42.64 -52.07 10.44
N SER A 102 43.59 -51.19 10.79
CA SER A 102 43.37 -49.73 10.83
C SER A 102 42.99 -49.18 9.45
N ASP A 103 43.58 -49.71 8.38
CA ASP A 103 43.26 -49.28 7.01
C ASP A 103 41.88 -49.80 6.58
N GLY A 104 41.48 -50.99 7.04
CA GLY A 104 40.13 -51.52 6.85
C GLY A 104 39.06 -50.64 7.51
N LEU A 105 39.32 -50.12 8.71
CA LEU A 105 38.41 -49.19 9.39
C LEU A 105 38.29 -47.86 8.62
N LYS A 106 39.41 -47.29 8.16
CA LYS A 106 39.41 -46.05 7.36
C LYS A 106 38.66 -46.23 6.03
N GLN A 107 38.77 -47.39 5.39
CA GLN A 107 37.99 -47.70 4.18
C GLN A 107 36.48 -47.74 4.45
N LYS A 108 36.06 -48.35 5.57
CA LYS A 108 34.64 -48.38 5.99
C LYS A 108 34.13 -46.98 6.32
N GLN A 109 34.89 -46.19 7.09
CA GLN A 109 34.55 -44.81 7.43
C GLN A 109 34.42 -43.94 6.17
N TYR A 110 35.34 -44.07 5.23
CA TYR A 110 35.27 -43.36 3.96
C TYR A 110 34.04 -43.75 3.14
N SER A 111 33.68 -45.04 3.10
CA SER A 111 32.45 -45.48 2.40
C SER A 111 31.19 -44.86 3.02
N ILE A 112 31.08 -44.84 4.36
CA ILE A 112 29.95 -44.21 5.06
C ILE A 112 29.90 -42.71 4.75
N LYS A 113 31.04 -42.02 4.80
CA LYS A 113 31.17 -40.59 4.48
C LYS A 113 30.78 -40.29 3.02
N LEU A 114 31.05 -41.20 2.09
CA LEU A 114 30.62 -41.07 0.70
C LEU A 114 29.09 -41.20 0.56
N ASP A 115 28.44 -42.06 1.32
CA ASP A 115 26.98 -42.25 1.23
C ASP A 115 26.18 -41.12 1.89
N GLN A 116 26.82 -40.35 2.78
CA GLN A 116 26.27 -39.15 3.40
C GLN A 116 26.10 -37.98 2.40
N LEU A 117 25.24 -37.04 2.79
CA LEU A 117 25.01 -35.79 2.06
C LEU A 117 26.31 -34.99 1.92
N LEU A 118 26.63 -34.53 0.70
CA LEU A 118 27.67 -33.54 0.52
C LEU A 118 27.15 -32.16 0.93
N ASP A 119 27.24 -31.86 2.23
CA ASP A 119 26.72 -30.62 2.79
C ASP A 119 27.59 -29.42 2.37
N ILE A 120 27.06 -28.56 1.51
CA ILE A 120 27.68 -27.28 1.10
C ILE A 120 26.92 -26.06 1.66
N SER A 121 26.02 -26.28 2.64
CA SER A 121 25.20 -25.23 3.24
C SER A 121 26.02 -24.20 4.01
N HIS A 122 25.58 -22.94 3.97
CA HIS A 122 26.17 -21.85 4.76
C HIS A 122 26.20 -22.21 6.26
N SER A 123 27.25 -21.78 7.00
CA SER A 123 27.39 -22.09 8.44
C SER A 123 26.19 -21.63 9.27
N SER A 124 25.60 -20.50 8.92
CA SER A 124 24.37 -19.95 9.50
C SER A 124 23.12 -20.17 8.63
N ALA A 125 23.10 -21.19 7.78
CA ALA A 125 21.96 -21.50 6.91
C ALA A 125 20.63 -21.60 7.68
N ALA A 126 20.65 -22.17 8.89
CA ALA A 126 19.47 -22.28 9.75
C ALA A 126 18.91 -20.92 10.21
N GLN A 127 19.72 -19.87 10.28
CA GLN A 127 19.29 -18.50 10.62
C GLN A 127 18.90 -17.69 9.38
N MET A 128 19.51 -17.97 8.22
CA MET A 128 19.25 -17.28 6.96
C MET A 128 17.91 -17.71 6.31
N ILE A 129 17.47 -18.94 6.55
CA ILE A 129 16.21 -19.47 6.00
C ILE A 129 15.04 -18.96 6.86
N LYS A 130 14.19 -18.10 6.28
CA LYS A 130 13.00 -17.54 6.95
C LYS A 130 11.81 -18.50 6.97
N ASN A 131 11.72 -19.43 6.01
CA ASN A 131 10.64 -20.39 5.91
C ASN A 131 10.93 -21.61 6.78
N GLU A 132 10.03 -21.94 7.70
CA GLU A 132 10.22 -23.07 8.61
C GLU A 132 10.24 -24.42 7.88
N GLU A 133 9.48 -24.57 6.79
CA GLU A 133 9.46 -25.79 5.96
C GLU A 133 10.82 -26.06 5.29
N ASP A 134 11.44 -25.03 4.71
CA ASP A 134 12.76 -25.13 4.06
C ASP A 134 13.87 -25.44 5.10
N ARG A 135 13.71 -24.92 6.33
CA ARG A 135 14.62 -25.19 7.45
C ARG A 135 14.49 -26.63 7.93
N GLN A 136 13.28 -27.17 7.99
CA GLN A 136 13.02 -28.57 8.33
C GLN A 136 13.51 -29.51 7.21
N PHE A 137 13.32 -29.13 5.94
CA PHE A 137 13.85 -29.87 4.81
C PHE A 137 15.38 -30.01 4.88
N LEU A 138 16.12 -28.91 5.17
CA LEU A 138 17.57 -28.98 5.34
C LEU A 138 17.99 -29.92 6.49
N LYS A 139 17.31 -29.85 7.64
CA LYS A 139 17.59 -30.75 8.79
C LYS A 139 17.34 -32.23 8.44
N LEU A 140 16.23 -32.53 7.78
CA LEU A 140 15.89 -33.90 7.36
C LEU A 140 16.91 -34.44 6.33
N GLN A 141 17.38 -33.59 5.42
CA GLN A 141 18.41 -33.97 4.45
C GLN A 141 19.76 -34.26 5.11
N GLN A 142 20.14 -33.49 6.14
CA GLN A 142 21.38 -33.70 6.89
C GLN A 142 21.37 -34.99 7.74
N GLN A 143 20.20 -35.40 8.25
CA GLN A 143 20.06 -36.57 9.12
C GLN A 143 19.87 -37.89 8.34
N SER A 144 18.89 -37.93 7.44
CA SER A 144 18.40 -39.19 6.86
C SER A 144 18.31 -39.17 5.33
N ARG A 145 18.59 -38.02 4.67
CA ARG A 145 18.45 -37.84 3.21
C ARG A 145 17.06 -38.27 2.70
N ALA A 146 16.03 -38.14 3.54
CA ALA A 146 14.70 -38.73 3.34
C ALA A 146 13.71 -37.89 2.48
N GLY A 147 14.15 -36.80 1.85
CA GLY A 147 13.28 -35.92 1.04
C GLY A 147 13.70 -35.85 -0.44
N CYS A 148 12.74 -35.56 -1.32
CA CYS A 148 12.96 -35.28 -2.74
C CYS A 148 12.65 -33.82 -3.05
N ILE A 149 13.37 -33.23 -4.02
CA ILE A 149 13.13 -31.88 -4.53
C ILE A 149 11.81 -31.91 -5.32
N GLY A 150 10.80 -31.16 -4.84
CA GLY A 150 9.48 -31.04 -5.45
C GLY A 150 9.47 -30.20 -6.73
N THR A 151 8.30 -30.04 -7.34
CA THR A 151 8.11 -29.19 -8.53
C THR A 151 8.20 -27.71 -8.15
N VAL A 152 8.82 -26.90 -9.04
CA VAL A 152 9.01 -25.46 -8.81
C VAL A 152 7.65 -24.75 -8.80
N ASP A 153 7.29 -24.08 -7.70
CA ASP A 153 6.12 -23.20 -7.65
C ASP A 153 6.31 -22.01 -8.60
N LYS A 154 5.58 -22.04 -9.72
CA LYS A 154 5.64 -21.04 -10.79
C LYS A 154 5.27 -19.63 -10.30
N LYS A 155 4.39 -19.52 -9.28
CA LYS A 155 3.96 -18.22 -8.74
C LYS A 155 5.10 -17.58 -7.93
N LEU A 156 5.80 -18.36 -7.11
CA LEU A 156 6.92 -17.86 -6.30
C LEU A 156 8.13 -17.50 -7.18
N ALA A 157 8.45 -18.31 -8.19
CA ALA A 157 9.53 -18.04 -9.13
C ALA A 157 9.32 -16.71 -9.91
N ALA A 158 8.09 -16.40 -10.33
CA ALA A 158 7.77 -15.15 -11.02
C ALA A 158 7.89 -13.91 -10.12
N LYS A 159 7.67 -14.05 -8.81
CA LYS A 159 7.81 -12.96 -7.82
C LYS A 159 9.29 -12.64 -7.57
N GLU A 160 10.12 -13.65 -7.44
CA GLU A 160 11.57 -13.49 -7.22
C GLU A 160 12.29 -12.94 -8.46
N LYS A 161 11.91 -13.39 -9.66
CA LYS A 161 12.45 -12.85 -10.93
C LYS A 161 12.25 -11.34 -11.03
N ARG A 162 11.04 -10.85 -10.75
CA ARG A 162 10.73 -9.40 -10.67
C ARG A 162 11.51 -8.66 -9.59
N SER A 163 11.89 -9.32 -8.50
CA SER A 163 12.71 -8.73 -7.44
C SER A 163 14.18 -8.63 -7.85
N LEU A 164 14.70 -9.64 -8.55
CA LEU A 164 16.08 -9.65 -9.04
C LEU A 164 16.30 -8.61 -10.13
N GLU A 165 15.34 -8.46 -11.05
CA GLU A 165 15.36 -7.45 -12.13
C GLU A 165 15.35 -6.02 -11.59
N ARG A 166 14.62 -5.76 -10.49
CA ARG A 166 14.68 -4.46 -9.79
C ARG A 166 16.06 -4.19 -9.20
N ARG A 167 16.69 -5.21 -8.60
CA ARG A 167 18.03 -5.08 -7.99
C ARG A 167 19.14 -4.91 -9.02
N LYS A 168 19.03 -5.56 -10.19
CA LYS A 168 19.95 -5.32 -11.32
C LYS A 168 19.85 -3.89 -11.82
N ARG A 169 18.64 -3.37 -12.04
CA ARG A 169 18.42 -1.97 -12.45
C ARG A 169 19.00 -0.97 -11.46
N TYR A 170 18.86 -1.22 -10.16
CA TYR A 170 19.46 -0.39 -9.12
C TYR A 170 20.99 -0.40 -9.17
N ASN A 171 21.62 -1.57 -9.32
CA ASN A 171 23.07 -1.67 -9.43
C ASN A 171 23.62 -1.02 -10.71
N GLU A 172 22.92 -1.16 -11.84
CA GLU A 172 23.26 -0.50 -13.10
C GLU A 172 23.18 1.03 -12.96
N TRP A 173 22.14 1.54 -12.29
CA TRP A 173 22.02 2.97 -11.96
C TRP A 173 23.15 3.46 -11.05
N ALA A 174 23.49 2.71 -9.99
CA ALA A 174 24.58 3.08 -9.07
C ALA A 174 25.96 3.13 -9.75
N ILE A 175 26.21 2.25 -10.73
CA ILE A 175 27.43 2.27 -11.54
C ILE A 175 27.45 3.48 -12.48
N SER A 176 26.29 3.89 -13.02
CA SER A 176 26.15 5.08 -13.87
C SER A 176 26.45 6.38 -13.11
N VAL A 177 26.01 6.49 -11.86
CA VAL A 177 26.25 7.66 -11.00
C VAL A 177 27.74 7.80 -10.67
N LYS A 178 28.45 6.70 -10.37
CA LYS A 178 29.91 6.70 -10.12
C LYS A 178 30.75 7.09 -11.34
N LYS A 179 30.26 6.87 -12.56
CA LYS A 179 30.94 7.30 -13.80
C LYS A 179 30.81 8.81 -14.07
N GLN A 180 29.83 9.47 -13.46
CA GLN A 180 29.63 10.93 -13.61
C GLN A 180 30.49 11.73 -12.62
N THR A 181 30.86 11.15 -11.47
CA THR A 181 31.63 11.83 -10.42
C THR A 181 33.16 11.85 -10.61
N THR A 182 33.71 11.19 -11.63
CA THR A 182 35.17 11.12 -11.88
C THR A 182 35.65 12.03 -13.02
N LYS A 183 34.91 13.09 -13.37
CA LYS A 183 35.24 13.94 -14.53
C LYS A 183 35.68 15.36 -14.24
N GLU A 184 35.66 15.85 -13.01
CA GLU A 184 36.11 17.22 -12.71
C GLU A 184 36.89 17.25 -11.40
N ASP A 185 38.22 17.15 -11.52
CA ASP A 185 39.21 17.54 -10.52
C ASP A 185 39.50 19.06 -10.65
N GLY A 186 39.76 19.76 -9.54
CA GLY A 186 40.60 20.96 -9.58
C GLY A 186 40.46 22.02 -8.47
N PHE A 187 41.35 21.93 -7.46
CA PHE A 187 42.22 23.02 -6.98
C PHE A 187 41.75 24.05 -5.91
N CYS A 188 42.27 23.86 -4.67
CA CYS A 188 42.94 24.75 -3.67
C CYS A 188 42.57 26.26 -3.50
N LEU A 189 42.73 26.97 -2.36
CA LEU A 189 43.01 26.76 -0.91
C LEU A 189 42.97 28.16 -0.22
N ALA A 190 42.28 28.28 0.93
CA ALA A 190 42.39 29.22 2.08
C ALA A 190 42.51 30.77 1.94
N THR A 191 41.62 31.52 2.61
CA THR A 191 41.88 32.24 3.91
C THR A 191 40.62 32.93 4.47
N SER A 192 40.64 33.12 5.78
CA SER A 192 39.57 33.29 6.78
C SER A 192 38.75 34.59 6.80
N SER A 193 37.48 34.55 7.24
CA SER A 193 36.98 35.19 8.48
C SER A 193 35.47 35.00 8.68
N ASN A 194 35.10 34.73 9.94
CA ASN A 194 33.80 34.32 10.50
C ASN A 194 32.59 35.23 10.20
N ASN A 195 31.40 34.64 10.09
CA ASN A 195 30.34 34.70 11.12
C ASN A 195 29.13 33.80 10.75
N ASP A 196 28.48 33.30 11.79
CA ASP A 196 27.45 32.27 11.87
C ASP A 196 26.19 32.50 11.01
N ASP A 197 25.69 31.44 10.36
CA ASP A 197 24.30 30.95 10.59
C ASP A 197 24.17 29.50 10.10
N ASP A 198 23.57 28.69 10.97
CA ASP A 198 23.64 27.23 11.02
C ASP A 198 22.42 26.60 10.33
N THR A 199 22.65 25.84 9.26
CA THR A 199 21.80 24.71 8.90
C THR A 199 22.69 23.54 8.48
N ASP A 200 23.28 22.91 9.48
CA ASP A 200 24.06 21.69 9.32
C ASP A 200 23.25 20.55 8.69
N VAL A 201 23.78 20.15 7.54
CA VAL A 201 23.72 18.80 7.00
C VAL A 201 24.72 17.95 7.80
N GLU A 202 24.29 16.74 8.14
CA GLU A 202 25.01 15.48 8.44
C GLU A 202 24.46 14.89 9.77
N ASP A 203 24.10 13.62 9.87
CA ASP A 203 25.02 12.53 9.63
C ASP A 203 24.35 11.16 9.48
N LEU A 204 25.15 10.25 8.93
CA LEU A 204 24.96 8.80 8.87
C LEU A 204 25.05 8.19 10.27
N ASP A 205 24.14 7.27 10.61
CA ASP A 205 24.38 6.19 11.58
C ASP A 205 23.79 4.92 10.93
N ASP A 206 24.60 4.07 10.30
CA ASP A 206 25.26 2.90 10.90
C ASP A 206 24.35 2.19 11.92
N ASP A 207 23.71 1.10 11.50
CA ASP A 207 22.93 0.18 12.35
C ASP A 207 23.88 -0.63 13.27
N ASN A 208 24.64 0.05 14.12
CA ASN A 208 25.45 -0.56 15.16
C ASN A 208 25.32 0.19 16.50
N ASP A 209 24.12 0.23 17.05
CA ASP A 209 23.97 0.47 18.49
C ASP A 209 24.26 -0.84 19.23
N ASN A 210 25.54 -1.05 19.54
CA ASN A 210 25.91 -1.78 20.75
C ASN A 210 25.16 -1.14 21.91
N GLU A 211 24.32 -1.93 22.57
CA GLU A 211 23.77 -1.63 23.89
C GLU A 211 24.89 -1.09 24.78
N PHE A 212 24.83 0.21 25.14
CA PHE A 212 25.73 0.81 26.11
C PHE A 212 25.40 0.20 27.48
N ILE A 213 25.95 -0.99 27.74
CA ILE A 213 25.95 -1.59 29.07
C ILE A 213 26.90 -0.72 29.90
N ILE A 214 26.34 0.24 30.63
CA ILE A 214 27.00 0.75 31.82
C ILE A 214 27.17 -0.47 32.73
N LYS A 215 28.42 -0.94 32.88
CA LYS A 215 28.79 -1.89 33.92
C LYS A 215 28.49 -1.25 35.27
N GLN A 216 27.27 -1.44 35.78
CA GLN A 216 27.03 -1.25 37.20
C GLN A 216 27.60 -2.46 37.93
N SER A 217 28.56 -2.16 38.81
CA SER A 217 29.12 -3.08 39.77
C SER A 217 28.02 -3.86 40.49
N SER A 218 28.30 -5.14 40.68
CA SER A 218 27.57 -6.09 41.50
C SER A 218 26.95 -5.49 42.76
N ARG A 219 25.62 -5.62 42.90
CA ARG A 219 24.97 -6.00 44.18
C ARG A 219 23.51 -6.43 44.01
N ALA A 220 23.28 -7.66 44.44
CA ALA A 220 22.06 -8.31 44.93
C ALA A 220 20.67 -7.81 44.47
N GLY A 221 19.98 -8.69 43.73
CA GLY A 221 18.55 -9.02 43.90
C GLY A 221 17.53 -7.89 43.93
N LYS A 222 17.12 -7.37 42.77
CA LYS A 222 15.82 -6.68 42.62
C LYS A 222 14.95 -7.42 41.61
N LYS A 223 13.72 -7.75 42.04
CA LYS A 223 12.66 -8.37 41.22
C LYS A 223 12.52 -7.62 39.89
N GLN A 224 12.58 -8.33 38.77
CA GLN A 224 12.40 -7.77 37.44
C GLN A 224 10.96 -7.21 37.31
N CYS A 225 10.81 -5.89 37.41
CA CYS A 225 9.54 -5.22 37.20
C CYS A 225 9.15 -5.32 35.71
N LYS A 226 7.96 -5.84 35.39
CA LYS A 226 7.44 -5.88 34.03
C LYS A 226 7.31 -4.45 33.50
N ARG A 227 8.20 -4.06 32.60
CA ARG A 227 8.24 -2.70 32.03
C ARG A 227 6.93 -2.39 31.28
N ARG A 228 6.27 -1.27 31.59
CA ARG A 228 4.95 -0.89 31.05
C ARG A 228 5.05 -0.35 29.61
N ARG A 229 4.03 -0.60 28.78
CA ARG A 229 3.86 0.05 27.47
C ARG A 229 3.35 1.48 27.68
N VAL A 230 3.99 2.43 27.04
CA VAL A 230 3.98 3.84 27.45
C VAL A 230 3.02 4.69 26.62
N ILE A 231 2.87 4.37 25.33
CA ILE A 231 2.06 5.17 24.42
C ILE A 231 0.63 4.65 24.38
N SER A 232 -0.28 5.42 24.96
CA SER A 232 -1.73 5.25 24.82
C SER A 232 -2.20 5.68 23.42
N SER A 233 -3.43 5.30 23.06
CA SER A 233 -4.06 5.77 21.82
C SER A 233 -4.18 7.30 21.79
N LYS A 234 -4.60 7.91 22.91
CA LYS A 234 -4.76 9.36 23.05
C LYS A 234 -3.45 10.11 22.81
N VAL A 235 -2.38 9.75 23.53
CA VAL A 235 -1.05 10.35 23.37
C VAL A 235 -0.54 10.21 21.93
N SER A 236 -0.72 9.03 21.32
CA SER A 236 -0.34 8.83 19.92
C SER A 236 -1.09 9.76 18.98
N ALA A 237 -2.40 9.93 19.19
CA ALA A 237 -3.26 10.73 18.32
C ALA A 237 -2.96 12.24 18.44
N VAL A 238 -2.63 12.73 19.64
CA VAL A 238 -2.17 14.12 19.85
C VAL A 238 -0.86 14.36 19.10
N LEU A 239 0.14 13.51 19.30
CA LEU A 239 1.45 13.62 18.63
C LEU A 239 1.34 13.54 17.10
N ASP A 240 0.37 12.76 16.61
CA ASP A 240 0.04 12.67 15.19
C ASP A 240 -0.64 13.95 14.69
N ARG A 241 -1.62 14.51 15.42
CA ARG A 241 -2.30 15.77 15.08
C ARG A 241 -1.35 16.96 15.04
N THR A 242 -0.39 17.04 15.96
CA THR A 242 0.62 18.11 16.04
C THR A 242 1.76 17.93 15.04
N ASN A 243 1.74 16.86 14.22
CA ASN A 243 2.80 16.51 13.28
C ASN A 243 4.18 16.36 13.96
N THR A 244 4.22 15.90 15.20
CA THR A 244 5.45 15.80 15.97
C THR A 244 6.29 14.63 15.47
N SER A 245 7.57 14.90 15.14
CA SER A 245 8.52 13.88 14.69
C SER A 245 8.76 12.81 15.76
N THR A 246 9.22 11.63 15.37
CA THR A 246 9.49 10.55 16.35
C THR A 246 10.54 10.98 17.38
N ARG A 247 11.58 11.74 16.96
CA ARG A 247 12.61 12.26 17.86
C ARG A 247 12.01 13.26 18.85
N ALA A 248 11.28 14.26 18.35
CA ALA A 248 10.63 15.27 19.19
C ALA A 248 9.63 14.63 20.17
N ALA A 249 8.82 13.67 19.71
CA ALA A 249 7.90 12.94 20.56
C ALA A 249 8.62 12.17 21.67
N THR A 250 9.78 11.58 21.37
CA THR A 250 10.58 10.88 22.39
C THR A 250 11.12 11.86 23.43
N MET A 251 11.62 13.03 23.01
CA MET A 251 12.10 14.05 23.95
C MET A 251 10.98 14.61 24.82
N ILE A 252 9.84 14.98 24.23
CA ILE A 252 8.67 15.52 24.95
C ILE A 252 8.20 14.52 26.01
N LEU A 253 8.05 13.25 25.63
CA LEU A 253 7.61 12.21 26.57
C LEU A 253 8.67 11.96 27.66
N ALA A 254 9.96 11.94 27.32
CA ALA A 254 11.03 11.77 28.32
C ALA A 254 10.99 12.87 29.37
N SER A 255 10.89 14.13 28.93
CA SER A 255 10.81 15.29 29.81
C SER A 255 9.56 15.23 30.69
N ALA A 256 8.40 14.92 30.12
CA ALA A 256 7.15 14.82 30.86
C ALA A 256 7.19 13.71 31.93
N PHE A 257 7.78 12.54 31.63
CA PHE A 257 7.91 11.46 32.62
C PHE A 257 8.89 11.81 33.75
N ASN A 258 9.99 12.48 33.43
CA ASN A 258 10.96 12.94 34.42
C ASN A 258 10.31 13.93 35.40
N GLU A 259 9.55 14.90 34.88
CA GLU A 259 8.83 15.90 35.70
C GLU A 259 7.74 15.24 36.55
N ALA A 260 7.03 14.25 36.01
CA ALA A 260 6.01 13.47 36.73
C ALA A 260 6.60 12.46 37.75
N GLY A 261 7.91 12.52 38.05
CA GLY A 261 8.58 11.64 39.03
C GLY A 261 8.71 10.18 38.58
N SER A 262 8.40 9.87 37.32
CA SER A 262 8.55 8.53 36.75
C SER A 262 9.92 8.41 36.08
N SER A 263 10.93 7.96 36.82
CA SER A 263 12.29 7.77 36.28
C SER A 263 12.29 6.99 34.96
N THR A 264 12.97 7.50 33.94
CA THR A 264 13.11 6.87 32.59
C THR A 264 13.60 5.42 32.62
N SER A 265 14.25 4.99 33.71
CA SER A 265 14.65 3.60 33.94
C SER A 265 13.47 2.62 34.12
N THR A 266 12.27 3.13 34.44
CA THR A 266 11.05 2.33 34.66
C THR A 266 10.16 2.21 33.40
N VAL A 267 10.42 3.03 32.39
CA VAL A 267 9.56 3.25 31.21
C VAL A 267 10.37 2.92 29.95
N VAL A 268 9.87 2.05 29.05
CA VAL A 268 10.58 1.74 27.78
C VAL A 268 10.34 2.87 26.79
N LEU A 269 11.21 3.88 26.84
CA LEU A 269 11.12 5.07 26.00
C LEU A 269 12.35 5.20 25.09
N SER A 270 12.36 4.45 23.99
CA SER A 270 13.34 4.62 22.91
C SER A 270 12.66 5.13 21.65
N LYS A 271 13.38 5.87 20.79
CA LYS A 271 12.90 6.36 19.48
C LYS A 271 12.22 5.24 18.69
N SER A 272 12.86 4.07 18.61
CA SER A 272 12.33 2.89 17.89
C SER A 272 11.07 2.32 18.53
N THR A 273 10.96 2.36 19.87
CA THR A 273 9.74 1.93 20.57
C THR A 273 8.59 2.89 20.37
N VAL A 274 8.85 4.19 20.44
CA VAL A 274 7.87 5.26 20.16
C VAL A 274 7.35 5.12 18.73
N HIS A 275 8.25 4.95 17.77
CA HIS A 275 7.90 4.75 16.36
C HIS A 275 6.96 3.55 16.15
N ARG A 276 7.38 2.38 16.63
CA ARG A 276 6.61 1.12 16.48
C ARG A 276 5.24 1.20 17.16
N GLN A 277 5.19 1.78 18.36
CA GLN A 277 3.91 1.92 19.07
C GLN A 277 2.96 2.87 18.34
N ARG A 278 3.44 4.03 17.84
CA ARG A 278 2.62 4.95 17.03
C ARG A 278 2.05 4.26 15.78
N GLN A 279 2.87 3.55 15.01
CA GLN A 279 2.41 2.82 13.82
C GLN A 279 1.30 1.80 14.15
N GLN A 280 1.46 1.05 15.25
CA GLN A 280 0.45 0.09 15.69
C GLN A 280 -0.84 0.80 16.13
N ARG A 281 -0.74 1.92 16.85
CA ARG A 281 -1.92 2.69 17.28
C ARG A 281 -2.68 3.28 16.10
N ARG A 282 -1.98 3.83 15.10
CA ARG A 282 -2.60 4.35 13.87
C ARG A 282 -3.43 3.30 13.16
N LYS A 283 -2.88 2.09 13.01
CA LYS A 283 -3.58 0.96 12.38
C LYS A 283 -4.84 0.57 13.14
N VAL A 284 -4.73 0.39 14.46
CA VAL A 284 -5.88 -0.01 15.31
C VAL A 284 -6.97 1.05 15.29
N ALA A 285 -6.61 2.33 15.48
CA ALA A 285 -7.57 3.43 15.47
C ALA A 285 -8.27 3.58 14.11
N THR A 286 -7.52 3.43 13.00
CA THR A 286 -8.13 3.50 11.67
C THR A 286 -9.12 2.37 11.42
N LEU A 287 -8.81 1.15 11.87
CA LEU A 287 -9.73 0.03 11.76
C LEU A 287 -11.01 0.28 12.55
N GLU A 288 -10.89 0.80 13.77
CA GLU A 288 -12.03 1.18 14.62
C GLU A 288 -12.89 2.28 14.00
N ILE A 289 -12.26 3.33 13.44
CA ILE A 289 -12.96 4.39 12.69
C ILE A 289 -13.77 3.77 11.56
N LYS A 290 -13.15 2.87 10.81
CA LYS A 290 -13.76 2.25 9.64
C LYS A 290 -14.92 1.33 10.00
N THR A 291 -14.81 0.57 11.09
CA THR A 291 -15.89 -0.32 11.55
C THR A 291 -17.05 0.42 12.20
N THR A 292 -16.81 1.60 12.79
CA THR A 292 -17.84 2.39 13.47
C THR A 292 -18.57 3.34 12.53
N TYR A 293 -18.01 3.63 11.36
CA TYR A 293 -18.60 4.54 10.39
C TYR A 293 -19.87 3.94 9.78
N VAL A 294 -20.97 4.69 9.85
CA VAL A 294 -22.26 4.32 9.26
C VAL A 294 -22.47 5.15 7.98
N PRO A 295 -22.54 4.51 6.79
CA PRO A 295 -22.82 5.22 5.56
C PRO A 295 -24.22 5.85 5.58
N SER A 296 -24.30 7.09 5.12
CA SER A 296 -25.54 7.78 4.78
C SER A 296 -25.55 8.11 3.28
N ILE A 297 -26.68 8.59 2.76
CA ILE A 297 -26.72 9.19 1.43
C ILE A 297 -25.75 10.38 1.44
N SER A 298 -24.76 10.34 0.56
CA SER A 298 -23.64 11.27 0.57
C SER A 298 -23.24 11.73 -0.84
N VAL A 299 -22.68 12.92 -0.95
CA VAL A 299 -22.03 13.41 -2.16
C VAL A 299 -20.55 13.05 -2.12
N VAL A 300 -20.01 12.49 -3.20
CA VAL A 300 -18.56 12.23 -3.30
C VAL A 300 -17.87 13.46 -3.87
N HIS A 301 -16.83 13.92 -3.19
CA HIS A 301 -15.92 14.95 -3.65
C HIS A 301 -14.54 14.35 -3.89
N TRP A 302 -13.90 14.70 -4.99
CA TRP A 302 -12.50 14.34 -5.21
C TRP A 302 -11.75 15.47 -5.88
N ASP A 303 -10.49 15.64 -5.48
CA ASP A 303 -9.56 16.59 -6.10
C ASP A 303 -8.15 16.00 -6.13
N GLY A 304 -7.42 16.31 -7.20
CA GLY A 304 -6.10 15.76 -7.51
C GLY A 304 -5.01 16.79 -7.30
N LYS A 305 -3.88 16.38 -6.71
CA LYS A 305 -2.68 17.22 -6.66
C LYS A 305 -1.42 16.41 -6.81
N LEU A 306 -0.49 16.99 -7.55
CA LEU A 306 0.89 16.54 -7.65
C LEU A 306 1.63 16.87 -6.34
N ILE A 307 1.96 15.84 -5.58
CA ILE A 307 2.63 15.95 -4.28
C ILE A 307 3.97 15.21 -4.34
N PRO A 308 5.09 15.85 -3.93
CA PRO A 308 6.36 15.16 -3.82
C PRO A 308 6.28 13.97 -2.87
N ASP A 309 6.72 12.80 -3.31
CA ASP A 309 6.94 11.69 -2.40
C ASP A 309 8.27 11.89 -1.68
N LEU A 310 8.26 11.79 -0.35
CA LEU A 310 9.49 11.56 0.39
C LEU A 310 9.98 10.14 0.10
N CYS A 311 10.84 10.02 -0.90
CA CYS A 311 11.76 8.90 -1.05
C CYS A 311 13.19 9.45 -1.00
N HIS A 312 14.06 8.75 -0.26
CA HIS A 312 15.39 9.22 0.16
C HIS A 312 16.40 9.49 -0.99
N THR A 313 16.01 9.37 -2.26
CA THR A 313 16.94 9.40 -3.40
C THR A 313 16.46 10.09 -4.67
N THR A 314 15.16 10.45 -4.79
CA THR A 314 14.67 11.30 -5.90
C THR A 314 13.43 12.08 -5.46
N THR A 315 13.26 13.32 -5.95
CA THR A 315 12.02 14.08 -5.79
C THR A 315 10.98 13.57 -6.79
N SER A 316 10.51 12.32 -6.65
CA SER A 316 9.45 11.81 -7.52
C SER A 316 8.13 12.48 -7.12
N ILE A 317 7.52 13.19 -8.05
CA ILE A 317 6.21 13.80 -7.86
C ILE A 317 5.14 12.74 -8.13
N SER A 318 4.23 12.57 -7.20
CA SER A 318 3.14 11.60 -7.29
C SER A 318 1.81 12.30 -7.37
N ASP A 319 0.97 11.82 -8.29
CA ASP A 319 -0.41 12.25 -8.40
C ASP A 319 -1.22 11.61 -7.26
N ARG A 320 -1.82 12.45 -6.42
CA ARG A 320 -2.61 12.04 -5.26
C ARG A 320 -4.00 12.61 -5.37
N LEU A 321 -4.99 11.73 -5.17
CA LEU A 321 -6.40 12.10 -5.26
C LEU A 321 -7.03 12.06 -3.87
N ALA A 322 -7.42 13.20 -3.32
CA ALA A 322 -8.21 13.24 -2.10
C ALA A 322 -9.65 12.85 -2.41
N ILE A 323 -10.23 11.93 -1.63
CA ILE A 323 -11.60 11.44 -1.83
C ILE A 323 -12.38 11.60 -0.53
N LEU A 324 -13.45 12.38 -0.54
CA LEU A 324 -14.29 12.67 0.61
C LEU A 324 -15.76 12.40 0.31
N LEU A 325 -16.51 12.11 1.37
CA LEU A 325 -17.96 12.04 1.38
C LEU A 325 -18.53 13.17 2.22
N SER A 326 -19.47 13.92 1.67
CA SER A 326 -20.30 14.85 2.45
C SER A 326 -21.67 14.23 2.63
N SER A 327 -22.07 13.97 3.88
CA SER A 327 -23.40 13.44 4.17
C SER A 327 -24.47 14.47 3.80
N LEU A 328 -25.52 14.04 3.10
CA LEU A 328 -26.67 14.90 2.85
C LEU A 328 -27.44 15.21 4.14
N ASN A 329 -27.43 14.30 5.12
CA ASN A 329 -28.26 14.42 6.32
C ASN A 329 -27.75 15.53 7.25
N ASP A 330 -26.47 15.45 7.65
CA ASP A 330 -25.88 16.33 8.65
C ASP A 330 -24.85 17.32 8.07
N GLY A 331 -24.47 17.17 6.81
CA GLY A 331 -23.42 17.99 6.18
C GLY A 331 -22.01 17.62 6.62
N ASN A 332 -21.84 16.58 7.44
CA ASN A 332 -20.53 16.17 7.92
C ASN A 332 -19.72 15.58 6.77
N VAL A 333 -18.45 15.97 6.74
CA VAL A 333 -17.51 15.57 5.69
C VAL A 333 -16.57 14.52 6.25
N LYS A 334 -16.45 13.39 5.55
CA LYS A 334 -15.59 12.27 5.87
C LYS A 334 -14.58 12.00 4.76
N LEU A 335 -13.29 12.05 5.08
CA LEU A 335 -12.20 11.62 4.23
C LEU A 335 -12.18 10.09 4.16
N LEU A 336 -12.25 9.54 2.96
CA LEU A 336 -12.11 8.09 2.75
C LEU A 336 -10.64 7.70 2.57
N GLY A 337 -9.87 8.55 1.90
CA GLY A 337 -8.46 8.33 1.65
C GLY A 337 -7.87 9.34 0.68
N VAL A 338 -6.54 9.28 0.56
CA VAL A 338 -5.78 10.06 -0.42
C VAL A 338 -4.84 9.13 -1.18
N PRO A 339 -5.37 8.21 -2.02
CA PRO A 339 -4.56 7.25 -2.76
C PRO A 339 -3.58 7.92 -3.72
N LYS A 340 -2.41 7.30 -3.86
CA LYS A 340 -1.46 7.58 -4.94
C LYS A 340 -1.96 6.92 -6.24
N LEU A 341 -2.13 7.71 -7.29
CA LEU A 341 -2.55 7.22 -8.59
C LEU A 341 -1.38 6.62 -9.37
N GLN A 342 -1.65 5.58 -10.17
CA GLN A 342 -0.65 4.95 -11.04
C GLN A 342 -0.43 5.76 -12.33
N SER A 343 -1.42 6.58 -12.71
CA SER A 343 -1.38 7.52 -13.83
C SER A 343 -2.39 8.64 -13.57
N GLY A 344 -2.17 9.82 -14.16
CA GLY A 344 -3.10 10.96 -14.08
C GLY A 344 -4.29 10.86 -15.04
N SER A 345 -4.71 9.65 -15.42
CA SER A 345 -5.86 9.47 -16.30
C SER A 345 -7.17 9.55 -15.52
N GLY A 346 -8.22 10.08 -16.15
CA GLY A 346 -9.56 10.12 -15.54
C GLY A 346 -10.07 8.72 -15.15
N GLN A 347 -9.68 7.68 -15.89
CA GLN A 347 -10.02 6.29 -15.54
C GLN A 347 -9.32 5.83 -14.25
N ALA A 348 -8.05 6.18 -14.06
CA ALA A 348 -7.32 5.83 -12.83
C ALA A 348 -7.92 6.53 -11.61
N ALA A 349 -8.31 7.80 -11.76
CA ALA A 349 -9.02 8.55 -10.73
C ALA A 349 -10.38 7.92 -10.41
N ALA A 350 -11.19 7.59 -11.43
CA ALA A 350 -12.49 6.95 -11.24
C ALA A 350 -12.38 5.59 -10.53
N ASN A 351 -11.40 4.76 -10.93
CA ASN A 351 -11.14 3.48 -10.27
C ASN A 351 -10.74 3.69 -8.80
N ALA A 352 -9.88 4.67 -8.51
CA ALA A 352 -9.46 4.98 -7.14
C ALA A 352 -10.65 5.45 -6.27
N VAL A 353 -11.56 6.26 -6.82
CA VAL A 353 -12.81 6.64 -6.14
C VAL A 353 -13.61 5.40 -5.82
N VAL A 354 -13.94 4.58 -6.82
CA VAL A 354 -14.74 3.36 -6.66
C VAL A 354 -14.11 2.44 -5.61
N ASP A 355 -12.81 2.14 -5.69
CA ASP A 355 -12.13 1.26 -4.75
C ASP A 355 -12.21 1.76 -3.29
N ASN A 356 -12.09 3.07 -3.08
CA ASN A 356 -12.27 3.65 -1.75
C ASN A 356 -13.70 3.50 -1.26
N LEU A 357 -14.70 3.77 -2.11
CA LEU A 357 -16.12 3.59 -1.77
C LEU A 357 -16.45 2.14 -1.38
N LYS A 358 -15.92 1.16 -2.14
CA LYS A 358 -16.07 -0.26 -1.79
C LYS A 358 -15.45 -0.57 -0.45
N SER A 359 -14.24 -0.07 -0.23
CA SER A 359 -13.49 -0.36 0.98
C SER A 359 -14.23 0.12 2.23
N TRP A 360 -14.97 1.23 2.14
CA TRP A 360 -15.78 1.81 3.21
C TRP A 360 -17.26 1.37 3.17
N SER A 361 -17.63 0.42 2.30
CA SER A 361 -19.00 -0.09 2.16
C SER A 361 -20.06 0.99 1.88
N CYS A 362 -19.71 2.01 1.08
CA CYS A 362 -20.57 3.16 0.79
C CYS A 362 -21.25 3.10 -0.60
N GLU A 363 -21.13 2.00 -1.34
CA GLU A 363 -21.45 1.92 -2.79
C GLU A 363 -22.90 2.27 -3.16
N SER A 364 -23.87 2.00 -2.28
CA SER A 364 -25.30 2.11 -2.59
C SER A 364 -25.93 3.46 -2.23
N GLN A 365 -25.14 4.43 -1.75
CA GLN A 365 -25.66 5.64 -1.09
C GLN A 365 -24.96 6.93 -1.57
N ILE A 366 -24.72 7.04 -2.88
CA ILE A 366 -23.86 8.09 -3.43
C ILE A 366 -24.53 8.87 -4.54
N ILE A 367 -24.40 10.19 -4.47
CA ILE A 367 -24.70 11.11 -5.57
C ILE A 367 -23.36 11.71 -6.05
N VAL A 368 -23.09 11.61 -7.35
CA VAL A 368 -21.84 12.07 -7.95
C VAL A 368 -22.06 13.40 -8.66
N VAL A 369 -21.35 14.44 -8.23
CA VAL A 369 -21.30 15.74 -8.93
C VAL A 369 -19.82 16.11 -9.10
N SER A 370 -19.38 16.39 -10.33
CA SER A 370 -17.98 16.64 -10.69
C SER A 370 -17.79 18.06 -11.24
N ASP A 371 -16.66 18.70 -10.97
CA ASP A 371 -16.30 20.03 -11.50
C ASP A 371 -16.15 20.05 -13.02
N THR A 372 -15.82 18.90 -13.63
CA THR A 372 -15.86 18.76 -15.09
C THR A 372 -17.25 19.02 -15.66
N VAL A 373 -18.30 18.68 -14.92
CA VAL A 373 -19.69 18.96 -15.31
C VAL A 373 -19.96 20.46 -15.18
N LYS A 374 -19.48 21.12 -14.13
CA LYS A 374 -19.60 22.58 -13.97
C LYS A 374 -18.88 23.34 -15.09
N ALA A 375 -17.65 22.97 -15.42
CA ALA A 375 -16.86 23.57 -16.49
C ALA A 375 -17.49 23.32 -17.88
N PHE A 376 -18.00 22.10 -18.11
CA PHE A 376 -18.73 21.76 -19.33
C PHE A 376 -19.99 22.64 -19.47
N ILE A 377 -20.83 22.70 -18.43
CA ILE A 377 -22.04 23.53 -18.43
C ILE A 377 -21.69 25.01 -18.67
N SER A 378 -20.66 25.53 -18.01
CA SER A 378 -20.20 26.91 -18.19
C SER A 378 -19.76 27.19 -19.63
N LYS A 379 -19.09 26.23 -20.28
CA LYS A 379 -18.66 26.35 -21.69
C LYS A 379 -19.87 26.31 -22.63
N GLU A 380 -20.77 25.37 -22.43
CA GLU A 380 -21.96 25.16 -23.28
C GLU A 380 -22.98 26.30 -23.17
N LEU A 381 -23.03 27.00 -22.03
CA LEU A 381 -23.88 28.18 -21.84
C LEU A 381 -23.53 29.32 -22.81
N HIS A 382 -22.26 29.44 -23.19
CA HIS A 382 -21.78 30.47 -24.14
C HIS A 382 -21.88 30.02 -25.60
N GLN A 383 -22.25 28.77 -25.87
CA GLN A 383 -22.41 28.25 -27.23
C GLN A 383 -23.84 28.43 -27.73
N LYS A 384 -23.99 28.67 -29.04
CA LYS A 384 -25.31 28.70 -29.68
C LYS A 384 -25.85 27.28 -29.77
N GLN A 385 -26.88 27.01 -28.97
CA GLN A 385 -27.55 25.71 -28.96
C GLN A 385 -28.50 25.57 -30.17
N LEU A 386 -28.59 24.35 -30.70
CA LEU A 386 -29.42 24.01 -31.86
C LEU A 386 -30.93 24.07 -31.57
N ARG A 387 -31.34 23.94 -30.30
CA ARG A 387 -32.73 23.94 -29.84
C ARG A 387 -32.87 24.71 -28.54
N GLU A 388 -34.01 25.36 -28.34
CA GLU A 388 -34.30 26.13 -27.13
C GLU A 388 -34.36 25.24 -25.89
N ASP A 389 -34.96 24.04 -25.97
CA ASP A 389 -34.99 23.06 -24.87
C ASP A 389 -33.57 22.71 -24.37
N TYR A 390 -32.55 22.74 -25.24
CA TYR A 390 -31.17 22.39 -24.91
C TYR A 390 -30.54 23.52 -24.09
N ARG A 391 -30.79 24.76 -24.52
CA ARG A 391 -30.38 25.96 -23.80
C ARG A 391 -31.05 26.04 -22.43
N GLU A 392 -32.34 25.72 -22.35
CA GLU A 392 -33.07 25.65 -21.08
C GLU A 392 -32.48 24.61 -20.14
N LEU A 393 -32.21 23.39 -20.63
CA LEU A 393 -31.58 22.34 -19.83
C LEU A 393 -30.22 22.79 -19.27
N ILE A 394 -29.39 23.43 -20.11
CA ILE A 394 -28.07 23.94 -19.70
C ILE A 394 -28.21 25.08 -18.69
N ALA A 395 -29.13 26.01 -18.90
CA ALA A 395 -29.39 27.13 -17.98
C ALA A 395 -29.90 26.66 -16.61
N LEU A 396 -30.78 25.67 -16.58
CA LEU A 396 -31.28 25.06 -15.35
C LEU A 396 -30.18 24.26 -14.63
N ALA A 397 -29.37 23.50 -15.38
CA ALA A 397 -28.23 22.77 -14.84
C ALA A 397 -27.17 23.74 -14.29
N ALA A 398 -26.92 24.86 -14.96
CA ALA A 398 -26.01 25.91 -14.51
C ALA A 398 -26.46 26.48 -13.15
N ARG A 399 -27.74 26.80 -13.00
CA ARG A 399 -28.31 27.23 -11.71
C ARG A 399 -28.18 26.16 -10.63
N ALA A 400 -28.50 24.90 -10.96
CA ALA A 400 -28.42 23.78 -10.02
C ALA A 400 -26.98 23.55 -9.50
N VAL A 401 -25.96 23.90 -10.29
CA VAL A 401 -24.53 23.82 -9.92
C VAL A 401 -24.02 25.17 -9.36
N GLY A 402 -24.90 26.15 -9.15
CA GLY A 402 -24.62 27.44 -8.54
C GLY A 402 -23.83 28.41 -9.42
N LEU A 403 -23.94 28.29 -10.75
CA LEU A 403 -23.49 29.32 -11.68
C LEU A 403 -24.56 30.40 -11.80
N ASP A 404 -24.13 31.65 -11.93
CA ASP A 404 -25.04 32.77 -12.13
C ASP A 404 -25.55 32.78 -13.57
N VAL A 405 -26.87 32.81 -13.72
CA VAL A 405 -27.55 32.79 -15.00
C VAL A 405 -28.69 33.81 -14.95
N SER A 406 -28.70 34.75 -15.88
CA SER A 406 -29.70 35.83 -15.93
C SER A 406 -31.03 35.42 -16.59
N GLU A 407 -31.08 34.27 -17.27
CA GLU A 407 -32.22 33.89 -18.12
C GLU A 407 -33.44 33.44 -17.29
N PRO A 408 -34.66 33.99 -17.46
CA PRO A 408 -35.79 33.61 -16.62
C PRO A 408 -36.09 32.10 -16.71
N ILE A 409 -36.54 31.50 -15.61
CA ILE A 409 -36.96 30.09 -15.62
C ILE A 409 -38.23 29.98 -16.45
N CYS A 410 -38.13 29.34 -17.62
CA CYS A 410 -39.28 29.12 -18.48
C CYS A 410 -40.33 28.26 -17.77
N LYS A 411 -41.60 28.46 -18.13
CA LYS A 411 -42.69 27.58 -17.71
C LYS A 411 -42.34 26.13 -18.12
N PRO A 412 -42.70 25.11 -17.33
CA PRO A 412 -42.68 23.73 -17.84
C PRO A 412 -43.39 23.67 -19.19
N GLY A 413 -43.01 22.70 -20.03
CA GLY A 413 -43.70 22.40 -21.28
C GLY A 413 -44.48 21.08 -21.16
N ALA A 414 -45.52 20.90 -21.98
CA ALA A 414 -46.37 19.71 -21.97
C ALA A 414 -45.59 18.38 -22.10
N ILE A 415 -45.88 17.41 -21.22
CA ILE A 415 -45.14 16.13 -21.08
C ILE A 415 -45.71 14.97 -21.92
N HIS A 416 -46.75 15.18 -22.74
CA HIS A 416 -47.41 14.10 -23.47
C HIS A 416 -46.48 13.43 -24.50
N ARG A 417 -46.02 12.20 -24.20
CA ARG A 417 -45.06 11.36 -24.97
C ARG A 417 -43.62 11.91 -25.07
N ALA A 418 -43.12 12.61 -24.05
CA ALA A 418 -41.87 13.34 -24.17
C ALA A 418 -40.57 12.47 -24.13
N ARG A 419 -39.59 12.87 -24.96
CA ARG A 419 -38.19 12.38 -24.99
C ARG A 419 -37.51 12.62 -23.63
N TRP A 420 -36.42 11.91 -23.35
CA TRP A 420 -35.65 11.98 -22.08
C TRP A 420 -35.35 13.40 -21.58
N MET A 421 -35.24 14.37 -22.48
CA MET A 421 -34.93 15.76 -22.16
C MET A 421 -35.99 16.52 -21.38
N ALA A 422 -37.27 16.38 -21.74
CA ALA A 422 -38.34 17.06 -21.00
C ALA A 422 -38.41 16.54 -19.55
N LYS A 423 -38.09 15.26 -19.35
CA LYS A 423 -37.96 14.65 -18.03
C LYS A 423 -36.80 15.26 -17.23
N ALA A 424 -35.63 15.46 -17.87
CA ALA A 424 -34.46 16.08 -17.24
C ALA A 424 -34.70 17.55 -16.84
N ILE A 425 -35.31 18.35 -17.74
CA ILE A 425 -35.69 19.73 -17.46
C ILE A 425 -36.65 19.79 -16.26
N TYR A 426 -37.63 18.89 -16.21
CA TYR A 426 -38.60 18.83 -15.12
C TYR A 426 -37.92 18.52 -13.78
N SER A 427 -37.02 17.53 -13.74
CA SER A 427 -36.27 17.19 -12.52
C SER A 427 -35.40 18.34 -12.00
N LEU A 428 -34.74 19.09 -12.89
CA LEU A 428 -33.96 20.26 -12.49
C LEU A 428 -34.85 21.39 -11.96
N LYS A 429 -36.02 21.62 -12.57
CA LYS A 429 -37.02 22.55 -12.02
C LYS A 429 -37.49 22.14 -10.62
N MET A 430 -37.59 20.83 -10.34
CA MET A 430 -37.97 20.34 -9.01
C MET A 430 -36.88 20.64 -7.98
N GLN A 431 -35.61 20.46 -8.37
CA GLN A 431 -34.48 20.83 -7.53
C GLN A 431 -34.46 22.34 -7.23
N LEU A 432 -34.79 23.19 -8.22
CA LEU A 432 -34.82 24.66 -8.04
C LEU A 432 -35.96 25.14 -7.12
N LEU A 433 -37.04 24.38 -6.96
CA LEU A 433 -38.06 24.67 -5.93
C LEU A 433 -37.48 24.59 -4.52
N LEU A 434 -36.40 23.82 -4.34
CA LEU A 434 -35.66 23.65 -3.10
C LEU A 434 -34.40 24.51 -3.03
N ASP A 435 -34.21 25.46 -3.96
CA ASP A 435 -33.11 26.42 -3.93
C ASP A 435 -33.54 27.72 -3.21
N ASP A 436 -32.70 28.22 -2.30
CA ASP A 436 -32.93 29.49 -1.58
C ASP A 436 -32.77 30.70 -2.49
N LEU A 437 -32.01 30.57 -3.59
CA LEU A 437 -31.76 31.67 -4.52
C LEU A 437 -32.98 32.00 -5.38
N VAL A 438 -33.99 31.13 -5.40
CA VAL A 438 -35.25 31.35 -6.12
C VAL A 438 -36.28 31.96 -5.18
N SER A 439 -36.79 33.15 -5.52
CA SER A 439 -37.81 33.82 -4.72
C SER A 439 -39.09 32.96 -4.58
N LEU A 440 -39.81 33.12 -3.46
CA LEU A 440 -41.10 32.44 -3.25
C LEU A 440 -42.12 32.74 -4.35
N GLU A 441 -42.07 33.94 -4.94
CA GLU A 441 -42.90 34.34 -6.07
C GLU A 441 -42.58 33.52 -7.32
N ASN A 442 -41.30 33.35 -7.65
CA ASN A 442 -40.86 32.52 -8.78
C ASN A 442 -41.20 31.04 -8.55
N LYS A 443 -41.06 30.54 -7.32
CA LYS A 443 -41.50 29.19 -6.93
C LYS A 443 -43.01 29.02 -7.13
N ALA A 444 -43.82 29.98 -6.69
CA ALA A 444 -45.27 29.97 -6.85
C ALA A 444 -45.71 30.02 -8.32
N ALA A 445 -45.06 30.87 -9.12
CA ALA A 445 -45.31 30.94 -10.56
C ALA A 445 -44.97 29.62 -11.27
N LEU A 446 -43.87 28.97 -10.88
CA LEU A 446 -43.44 27.68 -11.42
C LEU A 446 -44.44 26.57 -11.06
N VAL A 447 -44.84 26.46 -9.79
CA VAL A 447 -45.86 25.50 -9.33
C VAL A 447 -47.19 25.72 -10.05
N THR A 448 -47.63 26.97 -10.20
CA THR A 448 -48.90 27.31 -10.88
C THR A 448 -48.85 26.91 -12.36
N ALA A 449 -47.74 27.17 -13.04
CA ALA A 449 -47.56 26.77 -14.44
C ALA A 449 -47.57 25.25 -14.61
N MET A 450 -46.96 24.50 -13.68
CA MET A 450 -46.97 23.03 -13.69
C MET A 450 -48.38 22.44 -13.54
N ILE A 451 -49.23 23.09 -12.72
CA ILE A 451 -50.62 22.69 -12.52
C ILE A 451 -51.45 23.01 -13.78
N SER A 452 -51.24 24.21 -14.36
CA SER A 452 -52.02 24.69 -15.52
C SER A 452 -51.76 23.91 -16.82
N GLU A 453 -50.55 23.42 -17.05
CA GLU A 453 -50.20 22.72 -18.30
C GLU A 453 -50.80 21.32 -18.44
N ARG A 454 -51.28 20.71 -17.35
CA ARG A 454 -51.89 19.36 -17.40
C ARG A 454 -53.34 19.36 -17.90
N GLY A 455 -53.93 20.54 -18.10
CA GLY A 455 -55.23 20.72 -18.75
C GLY A 455 -56.44 20.34 -17.89
N PRO A 456 -57.61 20.98 -18.08
CA PRO A 456 -58.84 20.70 -17.33
C PRO A 456 -59.52 19.37 -17.72
N HIS A 457 -59.02 18.65 -18.72
CA HIS A 457 -59.64 17.43 -19.28
C HIS A 457 -59.31 16.15 -18.50
N LEU A 458 -58.32 16.20 -17.58
CA LEU A 458 -57.96 15.09 -16.69
C LEU A 458 -58.74 15.11 -15.37
N LEU A 459 -59.68 16.05 -15.19
CA LEU A 459 -60.46 16.24 -13.96
C LEU A 459 -61.75 15.40 -13.87
N THR A 460 -62.06 14.53 -14.83
CA THR A 460 -63.31 13.73 -14.80
C THR A 460 -63.15 12.34 -14.19
N THR A 461 -61.93 11.91 -13.85
CA THR A 461 -61.68 10.78 -12.96
C THR A 461 -60.54 11.15 -12.03
N LEU A 462 -60.89 11.75 -10.89
CA LEU A 462 -59.98 11.93 -9.76
C LEU A 462 -59.32 10.59 -9.40
N PRO A 463 -58.00 10.54 -9.20
CA PRO A 463 -57.45 9.80 -8.09
C PRO A 463 -57.42 10.73 -6.88
N ASP A 464 -58.02 10.31 -5.78
CA ASP A 464 -58.01 10.99 -4.46
C ASP A 464 -56.61 10.98 -3.79
N SER A 465 -55.52 10.94 -4.56
CA SER A 465 -54.15 11.10 -4.07
C SER A 465 -53.22 11.61 -5.18
N ILE A 466 -52.09 12.24 -4.80
CA ILE A 466 -50.98 12.70 -5.66
C ILE A 466 -50.23 11.52 -6.29
N THR A 467 -50.94 10.74 -7.11
CA THR A 467 -50.40 9.64 -7.91
C THR A 467 -49.91 10.11 -9.30
N ASP A 468 -50.11 11.38 -9.63
CA ASP A 468 -49.85 11.92 -10.97
C ASP A 468 -48.44 12.52 -11.18
N LEU A 469 -47.58 12.47 -10.18
CA LEU A 469 -46.19 12.93 -10.27
C LEU A 469 -45.17 11.78 -10.37
N GLN A 470 -45.41 10.77 -11.20
CA GLN A 470 -44.49 9.62 -11.35
C GLN A 470 -43.02 10.01 -11.60
N ILE A 471 -42.74 11.13 -12.28
CA ILE A 471 -41.37 11.62 -12.54
C ILE A 471 -40.82 12.48 -11.37
N SER A 472 -41.67 13.23 -10.64
CA SER A 472 -41.20 13.91 -9.42
C SER A 472 -40.87 12.86 -8.34
N ARG A 473 -41.67 11.78 -8.27
CA ARG A 473 -41.39 10.64 -7.41
C ARG A 473 -40.03 10.05 -7.71
N GLU A 474 -39.49 10.00 -8.93
CA GLU A 474 -38.13 9.47 -9.12
C GLU A 474 -37.07 10.31 -8.41
N PHE A 475 -37.11 11.64 -8.49
CA PHE A 475 -36.18 12.50 -7.73
C PHE A 475 -36.41 12.35 -6.22
N PHE A 476 -37.64 12.50 -5.75
CA PHE A 476 -37.99 12.40 -4.33
C PHE A 476 -37.80 10.98 -3.76
N THR A 477 -37.95 9.92 -4.56
CA THR A 477 -37.71 8.51 -4.18
C THR A 477 -36.22 8.19 -4.20
N THR A 478 -35.46 8.70 -5.18
CA THR A 478 -34.00 8.52 -5.27
C THR A 478 -33.30 9.27 -4.14
N THR A 479 -33.71 10.50 -3.87
CA THR A 479 -33.18 11.33 -2.77
C THR A 479 -33.81 11.00 -1.41
N ARG A 480 -34.90 10.22 -1.40
CA ARG A 480 -35.74 9.90 -0.23
C ARG A 480 -36.31 11.12 0.50
N ILE A 481 -36.47 12.23 -0.22
CA ILE A 481 -37.09 13.45 0.28
C ILE A 481 -38.62 13.26 0.32
N ASN A 482 -39.25 13.59 1.46
CA ASN A 482 -40.71 13.62 1.56
C ASN A 482 -41.27 14.80 0.75
N CYS A 483 -42.29 14.56 -0.08
CA CYS A 483 -42.86 15.53 -1.00
C CYS A 483 -44.27 16.02 -0.62
N SER A 484 -44.77 15.65 0.57
CA SER A 484 -46.03 16.12 1.16
C SER A 484 -46.22 17.64 1.15
N PHE A 485 -45.14 18.41 1.23
CA PHE A 485 -45.20 19.87 1.19
C PHE A 485 -45.64 20.43 -0.17
N LEU A 486 -45.57 19.64 -1.25
CA LEU A 486 -46.07 20.05 -2.57
C LEU A 486 -47.60 20.19 -2.61
N ASP A 487 -48.29 19.62 -1.62
CA ASP A 487 -49.76 19.59 -1.55
C ASP A 487 -50.34 20.85 -0.87
N ILE A 488 -49.47 21.68 -0.30
CA ILE A 488 -49.84 22.92 0.38
C ILE A 488 -49.34 24.15 -0.40
N PRO A 489 -50.02 25.31 -0.31
CA PRO A 489 -49.60 26.53 -1.00
C PRO A 489 -48.17 26.96 -0.65
N VAL A 490 -47.41 27.43 -1.65
CA VAL A 490 -45.98 27.83 -1.52
C VAL A 490 -45.71 28.81 -0.37
N LYS A 491 -46.64 29.72 -0.08
CA LYS A 491 -46.54 30.65 1.06
C LYS A 491 -46.37 29.98 2.43
N TYR A 492 -46.81 28.72 2.56
CA TYR A 492 -46.74 27.96 3.81
C TYR A 492 -45.55 27.01 3.89
N TRP A 493 -44.80 26.81 2.78
CA TRP A 493 -43.65 25.92 2.74
C TRP A 493 -42.59 26.20 3.81
N PRO A 494 -42.21 27.46 4.12
CA PRO A 494 -41.21 27.73 5.16
C PRO A 494 -41.57 27.19 6.56
N HIS A 495 -42.87 26.94 6.81
CA HIS A 495 -43.38 26.45 8.09
C HIS A 495 -43.58 24.94 8.12
N ASN A 496 -43.29 24.24 7.01
CA ASN A 496 -43.45 22.81 6.87
C ASN A 496 -42.12 22.08 7.14
N ASN A 497 -42.14 21.08 8.02
CA ASN A 497 -40.94 20.32 8.38
C ASN A 497 -40.37 19.53 7.19
N ASP A 498 -41.22 18.89 6.38
CA ASP A 498 -40.79 18.13 5.20
C ASP A 498 -40.12 19.04 4.15
N TYR A 499 -40.61 20.27 3.96
CA TYR A 499 -39.96 21.27 3.11
C TYR A 499 -38.60 21.70 3.69
N ASN A 500 -38.52 21.95 5.00
CA ASN A 500 -37.26 22.36 5.64
C ASN A 500 -36.21 21.23 5.60
N ASP A 501 -36.63 19.97 5.73
CA ASP A 501 -35.78 18.79 5.56
C ASP A 501 -35.32 18.63 4.10
N ALA A 502 -36.25 18.77 3.14
CA ALA A 502 -35.93 18.78 1.71
C ALA A 502 -34.94 19.88 1.33
N LEU A 503 -35.13 21.07 1.90
CA LEU A 503 -34.28 22.24 1.71
C LEU A 503 -32.88 21.99 2.26
N ARG A 504 -32.77 21.45 3.48
CA ARG A 504 -31.50 21.06 4.10
C ARG A 504 -30.75 20.02 3.27
N LEU A 505 -31.45 18.98 2.81
CA LEU A 505 -30.87 17.92 1.97
C LEU A 505 -30.36 18.48 0.64
N THR A 506 -31.12 19.37 0.01
CA THR A 506 -30.73 19.98 -1.28
C THR A 506 -29.56 20.95 -1.14
N LYS A 507 -29.46 21.68 -0.02
CA LYS A 507 -28.27 22.49 0.29
C LYS A 507 -27.01 21.64 0.37
N ASN A 508 -27.09 20.48 1.02
CA ASN A 508 -25.97 19.56 1.17
C ASN A 508 -25.65 18.78 -0.13
N LEU A 509 -26.54 18.82 -1.12
CA LEU A 509 -26.29 18.29 -2.47
C LEU A 509 -25.31 19.17 -3.28
N LYS A 510 -25.21 20.46 -2.93
CA LYS A 510 -24.39 21.43 -3.68
C LYS A 510 -22.92 21.00 -3.62
N CYS A 511 -22.31 20.80 -4.78
CA CYS A 511 -20.89 20.47 -4.87
C CYS A 511 -20.06 21.66 -4.38
N VAL A 512 -19.31 21.49 -3.28
CA VAL A 512 -18.37 22.49 -2.76
C VAL A 512 -16.96 21.91 -2.87
N ASN A 513 -16.14 22.51 -3.73
CA ASN A 513 -14.75 22.08 -3.98
C ASN A 513 -13.88 22.13 -2.72
N ASP A 514 -14.19 23.06 -1.80
CA ASP A 514 -13.47 23.30 -0.55
C ASP A 514 -13.27 22.02 0.29
N SER A 515 -14.18 21.05 0.21
CA SER A 515 -14.03 19.77 0.91
C SER A 515 -12.87 18.94 0.37
N ALA A 516 -12.74 18.83 -0.94
CA ALA A 516 -11.65 18.08 -1.57
C ALA A 516 -10.29 18.79 -1.41
N GLU A 517 -10.27 20.11 -1.56
CA GLU A 517 -9.09 20.94 -1.33
C GLU A 517 -8.55 20.80 0.12
N ARG A 518 -9.44 20.72 1.11
CA ARG A 518 -9.05 20.45 2.51
C ARG A 518 -8.39 19.08 2.69
N GLY A 519 -8.88 18.05 1.98
CA GLY A 519 -8.28 16.71 1.97
C GLY A 519 -6.88 16.72 1.37
N VAL A 520 -6.69 17.46 0.28
CA VAL A 520 -5.38 17.69 -0.35
C VAL A 520 -4.43 18.44 0.60
N ALA A 521 -4.89 19.52 1.23
CA ALA A 521 -4.08 20.28 2.18
C ALA A 521 -3.63 19.41 3.39
N LEU A 522 -4.49 18.48 3.83
CA LEU A 522 -4.17 17.55 4.91
C LEU A 522 -2.99 16.65 4.53
N ILE A 523 -3.02 15.97 3.37
CA ILE A 523 -1.91 15.11 2.96
C ILE A 523 -0.62 15.90 2.70
N GLN A 524 -0.71 17.14 2.22
CA GLN A 524 0.47 17.99 2.03
C GLN A 524 1.18 18.25 3.36
N LYS A 525 0.42 18.61 4.41
CA LYS A 525 0.95 18.85 5.75
C LYS A 525 1.62 17.62 6.38
N PHE A 526 1.07 16.43 6.12
CA PHE A 526 1.53 15.17 6.72
C PHE A 526 2.36 14.30 5.78
N SER A 527 2.73 14.81 4.60
CA SER A 527 3.44 14.06 3.55
C SER A 527 4.76 13.44 4.04
N ALA A 528 5.49 14.14 4.91
CA ALA A 528 6.76 13.71 5.50
C ALA A 528 6.63 12.89 6.79
N ALA A 529 5.42 12.74 7.34
CA ALA A 529 5.21 12.15 8.67
C ALA A 529 5.27 10.60 8.66
N ALA A 530 5.17 9.99 7.48
CA ALA A 530 5.32 8.55 7.28
C ALA A 530 5.92 8.27 5.90
N VAL A 531 6.81 7.27 5.81
CA VAL A 531 7.42 6.84 4.53
C VAL A 531 6.51 5.85 3.80
N ASP A 532 5.90 4.93 4.55
CA ASP A 532 5.01 3.89 4.02
C ASP A 532 3.61 4.44 3.70
N GLU A 533 3.06 4.05 2.54
CA GLU A 533 1.75 4.54 2.08
C GLU A 533 0.59 4.10 2.96
N GLU A 534 0.62 2.87 3.50
CA GLU A 534 -0.44 2.37 4.39
C GLU A 534 -0.46 3.20 5.69
N GLN A 535 0.73 3.46 6.25
CA GLN A 535 0.88 4.32 7.42
C GLN A 535 0.47 5.78 7.17
N LYS A 536 0.67 6.32 5.96
CA LYS A 536 0.15 7.64 5.60
C LYS A 536 -1.38 7.66 5.65
N GLN A 537 -2.03 6.66 5.04
CA GLN A 537 -3.50 6.60 5.07
C GLN A 537 -4.03 6.48 6.50
N PHE A 538 -3.42 5.63 7.34
CA PHE A 538 -3.82 5.51 8.74
C PHE A 538 -3.63 6.81 9.52
N LEU A 539 -2.52 7.51 9.29
CA LEU A 539 -2.27 8.80 9.91
C LEU A 539 -3.36 9.82 9.56
N LEU A 540 -3.74 9.94 8.28
CA LEU A 540 -4.78 10.88 7.86
C LEU A 540 -6.11 10.62 8.56
N GLN A 541 -6.50 9.34 8.70
CA GLN A 541 -7.74 8.95 9.36
C GLN A 541 -7.74 9.31 10.86
N VAL A 542 -6.62 9.06 11.54
CA VAL A 542 -6.47 9.41 12.97
C VAL A 542 -6.49 10.92 13.18
N VAL A 543 -5.79 11.67 12.32
CA VAL A 543 -5.73 13.13 12.44
C VAL A 543 -7.10 13.76 12.15
N GLU A 544 -7.81 13.28 11.13
CA GLU A 544 -9.16 13.75 10.82
C GLU A 544 -10.10 13.52 12.02
N LYS A 545 -10.16 12.28 12.53
CA LYS A 545 -11.01 11.97 13.68
C LYS A 545 -10.66 12.83 14.89
N HIS A 546 -9.38 12.93 15.24
CA HIS A 546 -8.99 13.76 16.38
C HIS A 546 -9.34 15.25 16.18
N ARG A 547 -9.35 15.77 14.94
CA ARG A 547 -9.82 17.13 14.65
C ARG A 547 -11.32 17.30 14.81
N GLN A 548 -12.10 16.27 14.50
CA GLN A 548 -13.55 16.25 14.71
C GLN A 548 -13.89 16.15 16.20
N ASP A 549 -13.24 15.23 16.92
CA ASP A 549 -13.47 14.99 18.35
C ASP A 549 -13.07 16.20 19.21
N PHE A 550 -12.03 16.94 18.79
CA PHE A 550 -11.48 18.08 19.54
C PHE A 550 -11.34 19.30 18.62
N ALA A 551 -12.47 19.86 18.18
CA ALA A 551 -12.49 20.99 17.25
C ALA A 551 -11.96 22.28 17.91
N SER A 552 -12.33 22.51 19.17
CA SER A 552 -11.78 23.56 20.02
C SER A 552 -10.60 23.04 20.86
N CYS A 553 -9.84 23.98 21.44
CA CYS A 553 -8.84 23.69 22.46
C CYS A 553 -9.32 24.30 23.78
N ASN A 554 -10.58 24.04 24.14
CA ASN A 554 -11.16 24.56 25.38
C ASN A 554 -10.77 23.65 26.56
N ARG A 555 -11.08 24.07 27.79
CA ARG A 555 -10.70 23.32 29.00
C ARG A 555 -11.32 21.92 29.05
N GLU A 556 -12.57 21.78 28.61
CA GLU A 556 -13.30 20.51 28.59
C GLU A 556 -12.67 19.51 27.60
N ASP A 557 -12.22 20.00 26.43
CA ASP A 557 -11.51 19.21 25.43
C ASP A 557 -10.17 18.70 25.99
N LEU A 558 -9.44 19.56 26.71
CA LEU A 558 -8.14 19.21 27.31
C LEU A 558 -8.26 18.19 28.46
N GLU A 559 -9.39 18.17 29.18
CA GLU A 559 -9.67 17.17 30.23
C GLU A 559 -9.99 15.78 29.63
N GLN A 560 -10.42 15.73 28.36
CA GLN A 560 -10.77 14.50 27.65
C GLN A 560 -9.62 13.90 26.81
N ILE A 561 -8.59 14.69 26.49
CA ILE A 561 -7.32 14.25 25.87
C ILE A 561 -6.48 13.45 26.87
#